data_AF-A0A8X6SFL5-F1
#
_entry.id   AF-A0A8X6SFL5-F1
#
_cell.length_a   1.000
_cell.length_b   1.000
_cell.length_c   1.000
_cell.angle_alpha   90.00
_cell.angle_beta   90.00
_cell.angle_gamma   90.00
#
_symmetry.space_group_name_H-M   'P 1'
#
loop_
_entity.id
_entity.type
_entity.pdbx_description
1 polymer ?
#
loop_
_entity_poly.entity_id
_entity_poly.type
_entity_poly.pdbx_seq_one_letter_code
_entity_poly.pdbx_strand_id
1 'polypeptide(L)'
;MTGWTLYTLEWDLVQHPLHSSDMTPSDYYLFSHLQQHLDGPIFHLNGEVINEDLRTPEFFAGGIKMLPKRWQTIVDLNEDYYPH
;
A
#
# COMPACT_ATOMS: atom_id res chain seq x y z
N MET A 1 -16.42 15.89 -2.25
CA MET A 1 -16.09 16.85 -1.16
C MET A 1 -14.79 16.44 -0.46
N THR A 2 -13.68 16.27 -1.18
CA THR A 2 -12.37 15.89 -0.61
C THR A 2 -11.28 16.91 -0.91
N GLY A 3 -11.38 17.64 -2.03
CA GLY A 3 -10.38 18.64 -2.42
C GLY A 3 -10.26 19.84 -1.48
N TRP A 4 -11.37 20.32 -0.90
CA TRP A 4 -11.33 21.45 0.05
C TRP A 4 -10.57 21.10 1.34
N THR A 5 -10.80 19.90 1.89
CA THR A 5 -10.13 19.46 3.12
C THR A 5 -8.63 19.30 2.91
N LEU A 6 -8.20 18.71 1.79
CA LEU A 6 -6.77 18.57 1.46
C LEU A 6 -6.10 19.95 1.32
N TYR A 7 -6.79 20.89 0.68
CA TYR A 7 -6.32 22.27 0.57
C TYR A 7 -6.17 22.94 1.94
N THR A 8 -7.14 22.80 2.84
CA THR A 8 -7.05 23.38 4.19
C THR A 8 -5.98 22.76 5.06
N LEU A 9 -5.59 21.51 4.77
CA LEU A 9 -4.51 20.80 5.46
C LEU A 9 -3.13 21.06 4.83
N GLU A 10 -3.08 21.80 3.70
CA GLU A 10 -1.86 22.06 2.94
C GLU A 10 -1.14 20.76 2.51
N TRP A 11 -1.91 19.72 2.17
CA TRP A 11 -1.34 18.44 1.75
C TRP A 11 -1.13 18.38 0.23
N ASP A 12 0.11 18.07 -0.15
CA ASP A 12 0.45 17.79 -1.54
C ASP A 12 -0.11 16.43 -1.96
N LEU A 13 -0.82 16.42 -3.09
CA LEU A 13 -1.37 15.21 -3.69
C LEU A 13 -0.41 14.65 -4.74
N VAL A 14 0.12 13.45 -4.47
CA VAL A 14 0.89 12.70 -5.46
C VAL A 14 -0.05 12.17 -6.54
N GLN A 15 0.31 12.38 -7.81
CA GLN A 15 -0.46 11.85 -8.95
C GLN A 15 -0.43 10.32 -8.93
N HIS A 16 -1.59 9.70 -9.11
CA HIS A 16 -1.75 8.25 -9.12
C HIS A 16 -2.45 7.83 -10.42
N PRO A 17 -1.79 7.05 -11.29
CA PRO A 17 -2.42 6.58 -12.51
C PRO A 17 -3.58 5.64 -12.22
N LEU A 18 -4.56 5.57 -13.13
CA LEU A 18 -5.71 4.67 -12.96
C LEU A 18 -5.22 3.21 -12.98
N HIS A 19 -5.80 2.36 -12.12
CA HIS A 19 -5.51 0.91 -12.04
C HIS A 19 -4.07 0.50 -11.69
N SER A 20 -3.28 1.36 -11.02
CA SER A 20 -1.88 1.10 -10.67
C SER A 20 -1.68 0.60 -9.22
N SER A 21 -2.28 -0.56 -8.91
CA SER A 21 -2.14 -1.21 -7.60
C SER A 21 -0.67 -1.51 -7.24
N ASP A 22 0.14 -1.79 -8.24
CA ASP A 22 1.59 -1.99 -8.16
C ASP A 22 2.39 -0.73 -7.76
N MET A 23 1.77 0.46 -7.82
CA MET A 23 2.34 1.72 -7.36
C MET A 23 1.94 2.09 -5.92
N THR A 24 0.93 1.44 -5.33
CA THR A 24 0.44 1.76 -3.98
C THR A 24 1.12 0.89 -2.92
N PRO A 25 1.88 1.45 -1.96
CA PRO A 25 2.49 0.67 -0.88
C PRO A 25 1.48 -0.12 -0.05
N SER A 26 0.25 0.39 0.10
CA SER A 26 -0.84 -0.33 0.76
C SER A 26 -1.16 -1.64 0.03
N ASP A 27 -1.29 -1.61 -1.30
CA ASP A 27 -1.68 -2.78 -2.08
C ASP A 27 -0.52 -3.76 -2.25
N TYR A 28 0.63 -3.31 -2.76
CA TYR A 28 1.73 -4.22 -3.09
C TYR A 28 2.54 -4.70 -1.87
N TYR A 29 2.44 -4.02 -0.72
CA TYR A 29 3.24 -4.35 0.46
C TYR A 29 2.36 -4.66 1.67
N LEU A 30 1.58 -3.70 2.17
CA LEU A 30 0.83 -3.88 3.42
C LEU A 30 -0.22 -5.00 3.31
N PHE A 31 -1.14 -4.88 2.35
CA PHE A 31 -2.21 -5.86 2.14
C PHE A 31 -1.69 -7.18 1.63
N SER A 32 -0.63 -7.19 0.82
CA SER A 32 0.04 -8.43 0.42
C SER A 32 0.54 -9.23 1.64
N HIS A 33 1.24 -8.59 2.58
CA HIS A 33 1.68 -9.27 3.81
C HIS A 33 0.54 -9.53 4.79
N LEU A 34 -0.53 -8.74 4.76
CA LEU A 34 -1.70 -8.95 5.62
C LEU A 34 -2.48 -10.17 5.16
N GLN A 35 -2.69 -10.32 3.84
CA GLN A 35 -3.33 -11.51 3.27
C GLN A 35 -2.58 -12.79 3.65
N GLN A 36 -1.25 -12.78 3.62
CA GLN A 36 -0.44 -13.92 4.06
C GLN A 36 -0.65 -14.31 5.53
N HIS A 37 -1.00 -13.34 6.37
CA HIS A 37 -1.21 -13.57 7.81
C HIS A 37 -2.65 -13.95 8.14
N LEU A 38 -3.60 -13.37 7.40
CA LEU A 38 -5.03 -13.66 7.51
C LEU A 38 -5.44 -14.96 6.80
N ASP A 39 -4.54 -15.59 6.05
CA ASP A 39 -4.84 -16.84 5.33
C ASP A 39 -4.87 -18.02 6.30
N GLY A 40 -6.07 -18.58 6.52
CA GLY A 40 -6.29 -19.78 7.33
C GLY A 40 -7.12 -19.58 8.60
N PRO A 41 -6.86 -18.57 9.45
CA PRO A 41 -7.62 -18.34 10.68
C PRO A 41 -9.10 -18.02 10.42
N ILE A 42 -9.99 -18.52 11.29
CA ILE A 42 -11.38 -18.07 11.38
C ILE A 42 -11.49 -17.19 12.61
N PHE A 43 -11.77 -15.91 12.40
CA PHE A 43 -11.97 -14.95 13.47
C PHE A 43 -13.43 -14.96 13.91
N HIS A 44 -13.66 -15.07 15.22
CA HIS A 44 -14.99 -15.06 15.83
C HIS A 44 -15.35 -13.71 16.44
N LEU A 45 -14.34 -12.89 16.76
CA LEU A 45 -14.52 -11.54 17.30
C LEU A 45 -13.65 -10.52 16.57
N ASN A 46 -14.16 -9.29 16.43
CA ASN A 46 -13.41 -8.19 15.81
C ASN A 46 -12.08 -7.91 16.52
N GLY A 47 -12.01 -8.13 17.84
CA GLY A 47 -10.77 -7.92 18.61
C GLY A 47 -9.62 -8.87 18.24
N GLU A 48 -9.92 -10.01 17.64
CA GLU A 48 -8.91 -10.97 17.20
C GLU A 48 -8.19 -10.45 15.93
N VAL A 49 -8.93 -9.79 15.03
CA VAL A 49 -8.37 -9.19 13.81
C VAL A 49 -7.54 -7.93 14.10
N ILE A 50 -7.95 -7.12 15.09
CA ILE A 50 -7.30 -5.83 15.39
C ILE A 50 -5.88 -6.01 15.95
N ASN A 51 -5.61 -7.08 16.68
CA ASN A 51 -4.29 -7.31 17.29
C ASN A 51 -3.23 -7.82 16.30
N GLU A 52 -3.62 -8.32 15.14
CA GLU A 52 -2.69 -8.87 14.16
C GLU A 52 -1.94 -7.82 13.34
N ASP A 53 -2.41 -6.55 13.33
CA ASP A 53 -1.82 -5.48 12.52
C ASP A 53 -0.78 -4.62 13.27
N LEU A 54 -0.17 -5.15 14.34
CA LEU A 54 0.89 -4.48 15.10
C LEU A 54 2.25 -4.53 14.37
N ARG A 55 2.30 -3.94 13.19
CA ARG A 55 3.53 -3.86 12.39
C ARG A 55 4.45 -2.78 12.91
N THR A 56 5.76 -3.03 12.87
CA THR A 56 6.75 -2.06 13.36
C THR A 56 6.93 -0.90 12.38
N PRO A 57 7.41 0.27 12.83
CA PRO A 57 7.74 1.39 11.93
C PRO A 57 8.70 0.99 10.80
N GLU A 58 9.63 0.07 11.06
CA GLU A 58 10.59 -0.44 10.08
C GLU A 58 9.91 -1.23 8.96
N PHE A 59 8.84 -1.97 9.26
CA PHE A 59 8.02 -2.65 8.26
C PHE A 59 7.45 -1.62 7.27
N PHE A 60 6.77 -0.58 7.76
CA PHE A 60 6.19 0.45 6.90
C PHE A 60 7.26 1.20 6.10
N ALA A 61 8.39 1.52 6.72
CA ALA A 61 9.52 2.13 6.04
C ALA A 61 10.07 1.22 4.92
N GLY A 62 10.05 -0.09 5.11
CA GLY A 62 10.42 -1.08 4.10
C GLY A 62 9.57 -0.95 2.83
N GLY A 63 8.24 -0.97 2.97
CA GLY A 63 7.31 -0.80 1.86
C GLY A 63 7.53 0.52 1.11
N ILE A 64 7.58 1.65 1.82
CA ILE A 64 7.79 2.97 1.23
C ILE A 64 9.12 3.05 0.46
N LYS A 65 10.20 2.47 1.00
CA LYS A 65 11.52 2.45 0.35
C LYS A 65 11.55 1.66 -0.96
N MET A 66 10.56 0.80 -1.23
CA MET A 66 10.46 0.07 -2.50
C MET A 66 9.90 0.93 -3.64
N LEU A 67 9.26 2.07 -3.35
CA LEU A 67 8.63 2.94 -4.34
C LEU A 67 9.56 3.34 -5.50
N PRO A 68 10.79 3.86 -5.26
CA PRO A 68 11.63 4.33 -6.37
C PRO A 68 11.99 3.21 -7.35
N LYS A 69 12.29 2.02 -6.82
CA LYS A 69 12.60 0.84 -7.65
C LYS A 69 11.38 0.40 -8.47
N ARG A 70 10.20 0.36 -7.84
CA ARG A 70 8.95 -0.04 -8.52
C ARG A 70 8.58 0.94 -9.63
N TRP A 71 8.63 2.24 -9.36
CA TRP A 71 8.38 3.27 -10.36
C TRP A 71 9.34 3.16 -11.55
N GLN A 72 10.63 2.92 -11.30
CA GLN A 72 11.59 2.73 -12.38
C GLN A 72 11.22 1.52 -13.25
N THR A 73 10.88 0.38 -12.65
CA THR A 73 10.48 -0.81 -13.40
C THR A 73 9.22 -0.59 -14.24
N ILE A 74 8.22 0.12 -13.74
CA ILE A 74 6.99 0.40 -14.51
C ILE A 74 7.30 1.27 -15.73
N VAL A 75 8.19 2.26 -15.57
CA VAL A 75 8.67 3.08 -16.69
C VAL A 75 9.43 2.21 -17.70
N ASP A 76 10.32 1.33 -17.24
CA ASP A 76 11.11 0.44 -18.09
C ASP A 76 10.23 -0.56 -18.89
N LEU A 77 9.05 -0.89 -18.37
CA LEU A 77 8.07 -1.78 -19.00
C LEU A 77 7.10 -1.05 -19.93
N ASN A 78 7.33 0.22 -20.26
CA ASN A 78 6.42 1.07 -21.04
C ASN A 78 4.98 1.09 -20.47
N GLU A 79 4.85 1.26 -19.15
CA GLU A 79 3.55 1.29 -18.46
C GLU A 79 2.80 -0.07 -18.44
N ASP A 80 3.47 -1.17 -18.80
CA ASP A 80 2.96 -2.53 -18.53
C ASP A 80 3.15 -2.91 -17.06
N TYR A 81 2.37 -3.89 -16.58
CA TYR A 81 2.29 -4.28 -15.18
C TYR A 81 3.65 -4.69 -14.59
N TYR A 82 3.93 -4.29 -13.35
CA TYR A 82 5.10 -4.77 -12.62
C TYR A 82 5.07 -6.31 -12.49
N PRO A 83 6.11 -7.05 -12.92
CA PRO A 83 6.13 -8.51 -12.84
C PRO A 83 6.13 -8.98 -11.39
N HIS A 84 5.16 -9.84 -11.05
CA HIS A 84 5.00 -10.47 -9.74
C HIS A 84 6.07 -11.50 -9.44
#